data_AF-A0A962U0Y2-F1
#
_entry.id   AF-A0A962U0Y2-F1
#
_cell.length_a   1.000
_cell.length_b   1.000
_cell.length_c   1.000
_cell.angle_alpha   90.00
_cell.angle_beta   90.00
_cell.angle_gamma   90.00
#
_symmetry.space_group_name_H-M   'P 1'
#
loop_
_entity.id
_entity.type
_entity.pdbx_description
1 polymer ?
#
loop_
_entity_poly.entity_id
_entity_poly.type
_entity_poly.pdbx_seq_one_letter_code
_entity_poly.pdbx_strand_id
1 'polypeptide(L)'
;MQLFGKHGGAREMDQLRERVTTLEAELAAARAELVAAEQQNAAQAALDGRREGQLNELMTLQNGSLKGALSDIQGALAGSVESVKSTLECADTIRKDFALLAGNSDQISQELTGLASLSVESGTSVQEMTTRAGQISSVLSLIRGIAEQTNLLALNAAIEAARAGEHGRGFAVVADEVRSLADRTQKAIVETDGVIQELQQNVGRVGKVFDNLVQRAESLDAEATEFKGRLDGMYRYVTGSFSNIGKMADSVFVSLAKLDHVVWKVNTYLSVNQREPVFQFVNHHNCRLGKWYYEGEGKEFFSSSRHYAGLETPHEKVHASTKDVFALIDNAELDYAALMKAIQAMETASVDVFRHLDQIRDDSERWDWEDDRPSGK
;
A
#
# COMPACT_ATOMS: atom_id res chain seq x y z
N MET A 1 93.68 84.51 -40.95
CA MET A 1 92.49 85.38 -40.81
C MET A 1 91.28 84.53 -41.18
N GLN A 2 90.35 84.37 -40.23
CA GLN A 2 89.12 83.58 -40.34
C GLN A 2 88.29 84.00 -41.58
N LEU A 3 87.49 83.10 -42.15
CA LEU A 3 86.02 83.16 -42.07
C LEU A 3 85.27 82.23 -43.08
N PHE A 4 84.33 81.45 -42.51
CA PHE A 4 83.09 80.90 -43.09
C PHE A 4 83.08 79.60 -43.93
N GLY A 5 83.31 78.47 -43.26
CA GLY A 5 82.62 77.19 -43.52
C GLY A 5 81.28 77.06 -42.75
N LYS A 6 80.45 78.11 -42.73
CA LYS A 6 79.38 78.28 -41.71
C LYS A 6 77.94 78.46 -42.23
N HIS A 7 77.69 78.42 -43.55
CA HIS A 7 76.33 78.64 -44.10
C HIS A 7 75.54 77.37 -44.50
N GLY A 8 76.19 76.24 -44.79
CA GLY A 8 75.50 74.96 -45.03
C GLY A 8 75.00 74.31 -43.73
N GLY A 9 75.88 74.22 -42.73
CA GLY A 9 75.54 73.65 -41.42
C GLY A 9 74.53 74.48 -40.61
N ALA A 10 74.37 75.77 -40.88
CA ALA A 10 73.36 76.60 -40.19
C ALA A 10 71.93 76.27 -40.66
N ARG A 11 71.70 76.10 -41.97
CA ARG A 11 70.38 75.69 -42.51
C ARG A 11 70.01 74.25 -42.12
N GLU A 12 70.98 73.35 -42.12
CA GLU A 12 70.77 71.96 -41.69
C GLU A 12 70.48 71.88 -40.19
N MET A 13 71.17 72.69 -39.36
CA MET A 13 70.88 72.82 -37.93
C MET A 13 69.49 73.42 -37.66
N ASP A 14 69.05 74.40 -38.45
CA ASP A 14 67.70 74.96 -38.31
C ASP A 14 66.61 73.98 -38.74
N GLN A 15 66.82 73.23 -39.83
CA GLN A 15 65.91 72.13 -40.24
C GLN A 15 65.86 70.99 -39.21
N LEU A 16 66.99 70.64 -38.60
CA LEU A 16 67.03 69.64 -37.53
C LEU A 16 66.33 70.15 -36.28
N ARG A 17 66.47 71.44 -35.93
CA ARG A 17 65.74 72.05 -34.80
C ARG A 17 64.25 72.04 -35.03
N GLU A 18 63.80 72.45 -36.23
CA GLU A 18 62.39 72.41 -36.60
C GLU A 18 61.84 70.97 -36.51
N ARG A 19 62.58 69.99 -37.04
CA ARG A 19 62.19 68.58 -36.98
C ARG A 19 62.16 68.03 -35.55
N VAL A 20 63.09 68.46 -34.68
CA VAL A 20 63.06 68.13 -33.24
C VAL A 20 61.81 68.73 -32.60
N THR A 21 61.48 69.99 -32.86
CA THR A 21 60.26 70.61 -32.29
C THR A 21 58.96 69.94 -32.78
N THR A 22 58.90 69.53 -34.05
CA THR A 22 57.75 68.78 -34.58
C THR A 22 57.65 67.41 -33.93
N LEU A 23 58.76 66.67 -33.81
CA LEU A 23 58.78 65.36 -33.16
C LEU A 23 58.47 65.46 -31.66
N GLU A 24 58.89 66.52 -30.98
CA GLU A 24 58.54 66.78 -29.57
C GLU A 24 57.03 67.05 -29.42
N ALA A 25 56.42 67.80 -30.35
CA ALA A 25 54.98 68.04 -30.36
C ALA A 25 54.17 66.78 -30.68
N GLU A 26 54.61 65.98 -31.66
CA GLU A 26 54.01 64.68 -32.00
C GLU A 26 54.14 63.68 -30.83
N LEU A 27 55.30 63.63 -30.17
CA LEU A 27 55.53 62.79 -28.99
C LEU A 27 54.65 63.25 -27.81
N ALA A 28 54.46 64.55 -27.61
CA ALA A 28 53.56 65.07 -26.59
C ALA A 28 52.09 64.71 -26.88
N ALA A 29 51.65 64.80 -28.14
CA ALA A 29 50.32 64.40 -28.58
C ALA A 29 50.10 62.89 -28.40
N ALA A 30 51.04 62.05 -28.86
CA ALA A 30 50.97 60.60 -28.71
C ALA A 30 50.97 60.16 -27.23
N ARG A 31 51.73 60.85 -26.36
CA ARG A 31 51.69 60.61 -24.91
C ARG A 31 50.34 60.99 -24.31
N ALA A 32 49.73 62.09 -24.74
CA ALA A 32 48.41 62.50 -24.26
C ALA A 32 47.32 61.50 -24.71
N GLU A 33 47.38 61.01 -25.95
CA GLU A 33 46.50 59.96 -26.45
C GLU A 33 46.67 58.64 -25.70
N LEU A 34 47.91 58.24 -25.42
CA LEU A 34 48.21 57.03 -24.64
C LEU A 34 47.61 57.12 -23.22
N VAL A 35 47.80 58.24 -22.53
CA VAL A 35 47.23 58.45 -21.19
C VAL A 35 45.70 58.42 -21.22
N ALA A 36 45.08 59.02 -22.24
CA ALA A 36 43.63 58.98 -22.41
C ALA A 36 43.12 57.54 -22.65
N ALA A 37 43.83 56.76 -23.48
CA ALA A 37 43.51 55.36 -23.75
C ALA A 37 43.69 54.47 -22.51
N GLU A 38 44.76 54.68 -21.72
CA GLU A 38 44.98 53.98 -20.44
C GLU A 38 43.88 54.29 -19.42
N GLN A 39 43.47 55.56 -19.31
CA GLN A 39 42.36 55.96 -18.44
C GLN A 39 41.03 55.34 -18.88
N GLN A 40 40.77 55.30 -20.19
CA GLN A 40 39.58 54.65 -20.74
C GLN A 40 39.58 53.14 -20.46
N ASN A 41 40.72 52.47 -20.66
CA ASN A 41 40.87 51.04 -20.37
C ASN A 41 40.69 50.75 -18.87
N ALA A 42 41.26 51.58 -17.99
CA ALA A 42 41.08 51.43 -16.55
C ALA A 42 39.61 51.65 -16.12
N ALA A 43 38.93 52.64 -16.70
CA ALA A 43 37.51 52.88 -16.45
C ALA A 43 36.64 51.71 -16.94
N GLN A 44 36.95 51.16 -18.12
CA GLN A 44 36.26 50.00 -18.68
C GLN A 44 36.48 48.75 -17.80
N ALA A 45 37.72 48.46 -17.39
CA ALA A 45 38.03 47.36 -16.50
C ALA A 45 37.32 47.48 -15.13
N ALA A 46 37.22 48.69 -14.59
CA ALA A 46 36.49 48.95 -13.35
C ALA A 46 34.97 48.73 -13.51
N LEU A 47 34.39 49.13 -14.65
CA LEU A 47 32.99 48.87 -14.96
C LEU A 47 32.72 47.37 -15.13
N ASP A 48 33.59 46.66 -15.85
CA ASP A 48 33.45 45.21 -16.07
C ASP A 48 33.59 44.44 -14.76
N GLY A 49 34.57 44.79 -13.91
CA GLY A 49 34.70 44.20 -12.57
C GLY A 49 33.50 44.49 -11.66
N ARG A 50 32.91 45.69 -11.73
CA ARG A 50 31.67 46.00 -10.98
C ARG A 50 30.49 45.16 -11.48
N ARG A 51 30.34 45.03 -12.81
CA ARG A 51 29.28 44.22 -13.42
C ARG A 51 29.44 42.76 -13.04
N GLU A 52 30.65 42.21 -13.08
CA GLU A 52 30.94 40.84 -12.68
C GLU A 52 30.62 40.61 -11.18
N GLY A 53 31.00 41.55 -10.30
CA GLY A 53 30.65 41.51 -8.89
C GLY A 53 29.13 41.50 -8.64
N GLN A 54 28.38 42.37 -9.31
CA GLN A 54 26.91 42.41 -9.21
C GLN A 54 26.24 41.13 -9.73
N LEU A 55 26.76 40.57 -10.82
CA LEU A 55 26.26 39.29 -11.36
C LEU A 55 26.56 38.13 -10.40
N ASN A 56 27.75 38.09 -9.78
CA ASN A 56 28.09 37.04 -8.83
C ASN A 56 27.22 37.13 -7.55
N GLU A 57 26.96 38.34 -7.05
CA GLU A 57 26.06 38.56 -5.91
C GLU A 57 24.64 38.08 -6.22
N LEU A 58 24.09 38.44 -7.39
CA LEU A 58 22.78 37.98 -7.85
C LEU A 58 22.71 36.45 -7.97
N MET A 59 23.72 35.83 -8.59
CA MET A 59 23.79 34.37 -8.76
C MET A 59 23.90 33.65 -7.41
N THR A 60 24.64 34.22 -6.45
CA THR A 60 24.76 33.67 -5.09
C THR A 60 23.43 33.75 -4.35
N LEU A 61 22.74 34.89 -4.42
CA LEU A 61 21.40 35.06 -3.83
C LEU A 61 20.37 34.11 -4.45
N GLN A 62 20.33 34.02 -5.79
CA GLN A 62 19.40 33.14 -6.51
C GLN A 62 19.64 31.67 -6.16
N ASN A 63 20.89 31.20 -6.23
CA ASN A 63 21.22 29.80 -5.91
C ASN A 63 21.02 29.47 -4.43
N GLY A 64 21.30 30.42 -3.52
CA GLY A 64 21.04 30.26 -2.09
C GLY A 64 19.55 30.12 -1.78
N SER A 65 18.72 30.98 -2.35
CA SER A 65 17.25 30.91 -2.21
C SER A 65 16.68 29.63 -2.84
N LEU A 66 17.15 29.27 -4.05
CA LEU A 66 16.76 28.04 -4.73
C LEU A 66 17.13 26.81 -3.91
N LYS A 67 18.35 26.74 -3.36
CA LYS A 67 18.78 25.66 -2.47
C LYS A 67 17.86 25.51 -1.27
N GLY A 68 17.50 26.62 -0.60
CA GLY A 68 16.58 26.60 0.53
C GLY A 68 15.22 26.00 0.17
N ALA A 69 14.59 26.52 -0.89
CA ALA A 69 13.30 26.01 -1.35
C ALA A 69 13.34 24.53 -1.76
N LEU A 70 14.42 24.10 -2.44
CA LEU A 70 14.59 22.68 -2.82
C LEU A 70 14.81 21.79 -1.58
N SER A 71 15.51 22.28 -0.55
CA SER A 71 15.70 21.55 0.70
C SER A 71 14.38 21.33 1.46
N ASP A 72 13.48 22.31 1.44
CA ASP A 72 12.15 22.17 2.03
C ASP A 72 11.32 21.11 1.30
N ILE A 73 11.38 21.10 -0.05
CA ILE A 73 10.73 20.07 -0.87
C ILE A 73 11.34 18.68 -0.60
N GLN A 74 12.67 18.57 -0.43
CA GLN A 74 13.32 17.32 -0.05
C GLN A 74 12.79 16.79 1.29
N GLY A 75 12.62 17.67 2.28
CA GLY A 75 12.05 17.31 3.58
C GLY A 75 10.61 16.79 3.46
N ALA A 76 9.77 17.47 2.68
CA ALA A 76 8.38 17.06 2.46
C ALA A 76 8.27 15.70 1.72
N LEU A 77 9.11 15.48 0.70
CA LEU A 77 9.18 14.22 -0.03
C LEU A 77 9.69 13.08 0.87
N ALA A 78 10.70 13.33 1.71
CA ALA A 78 11.18 12.34 2.67
C ALA A 78 10.09 11.94 3.68
N GLY A 79 9.30 12.90 4.18
CA GLY A 79 8.13 12.61 5.01
C GLY A 79 7.06 11.79 4.27
N SER A 80 6.90 12.02 2.97
CA SER A 80 5.98 11.24 2.13
C SER A 80 6.45 9.79 1.94
N VAL A 81 7.76 9.55 1.80
CA VAL A 81 8.31 8.18 1.76
C VAL A 81 7.98 7.42 3.05
N GLU A 82 8.16 8.04 4.22
CA GLU A 82 7.85 7.42 5.51
C GLU A 82 6.34 7.12 5.65
N SER A 83 5.49 8.06 5.23
CA SER A 83 4.04 7.86 5.23
C SER A 83 3.61 6.69 4.33
N VAL A 84 4.24 6.55 3.16
CA VAL A 84 3.97 5.45 2.23
C VAL A 84 4.41 4.12 2.83
N LYS A 85 5.59 4.06 3.44
CA LYS A 85 6.09 2.86 4.13
C LYS A 85 5.13 2.39 5.23
N SER A 86 4.68 3.29 6.10
CA SER A 86 3.70 2.96 7.15
C SER A 86 2.37 2.46 6.57
N THR A 87 1.95 3.00 5.44
CA THR A 87 0.73 2.54 4.73
C THR A 87 0.91 1.13 4.18
N LEU A 88 2.09 0.77 3.67
CA LEU A 88 2.42 -0.58 3.20
C LEU A 88 2.52 -1.59 4.36
N GLU A 89 2.98 -1.19 5.54
CA GLU A 89 2.97 -2.06 6.73
C GLU A 89 1.52 -2.35 7.20
N CYS A 90 0.64 -1.35 7.14
CA CYS A 90 -0.79 -1.51 7.38
C CYS A 90 -1.43 -2.49 6.37
N ALA A 91 -0.95 -2.48 5.13
CA ALA A 91 -1.43 -3.38 4.07
C ALA A 91 -1.28 -4.86 4.41
N ASP A 92 -0.10 -5.26 4.90
CA ASP A 92 0.16 -6.65 5.26
C ASP A 92 -0.74 -7.11 6.43
N THR A 93 -1.03 -6.21 7.38
CA THR A 93 -1.96 -6.49 8.48
C THR A 93 -3.38 -6.72 7.95
N ILE A 94 -3.86 -5.82 7.10
CA ILE A 94 -5.21 -5.93 6.51
C ILE A 94 -5.34 -7.22 5.69
N ARG A 95 -4.32 -7.62 4.94
CA ARG A 95 -4.31 -8.87 4.17
C ARG A 95 -4.49 -10.11 5.06
N LYS A 96 -3.78 -10.16 6.19
CA LYS A 96 -3.92 -11.25 7.18
C LYS A 96 -5.32 -11.30 7.76
N ASP A 97 -5.92 -10.14 8.06
CA ASP A 97 -7.28 -10.06 8.57
C ASP A 97 -8.31 -10.58 7.55
N PHE A 98 -8.15 -10.25 6.26
CA PHE A 98 -9.00 -10.81 5.20
C PHE A 98 -8.90 -12.33 5.09
N ALA A 99 -7.69 -12.89 5.13
CA ALA A 99 -7.50 -14.33 5.09
C ALA A 99 -8.17 -15.03 6.29
N LEU A 100 -8.06 -14.44 7.49
CA LEU A 100 -8.73 -14.93 8.69
C LEU A 100 -10.27 -14.87 8.55
N LEU A 101 -10.80 -13.74 8.06
CA LEU A 101 -12.24 -13.56 7.86
C LEU A 101 -12.81 -14.54 6.82
N ALA A 102 -12.08 -14.78 5.73
CA ALA A 102 -12.46 -15.77 4.72
C ALA A 102 -12.51 -17.19 5.33
N GLY A 103 -11.48 -17.55 6.11
CA GLY A 103 -11.45 -18.84 6.83
C GLY A 103 -12.60 -19.01 7.82
N ASN A 104 -12.92 -17.95 8.59
CA ASN A 104 -14.06 -17.97 9.51
C ASN A 104 -15.40 -18.12 8.77
N SER A 105 -15.56 -17.48 7.61
CA SER A 105 -16.77 -17.61 6.78
C SER A 105 -16.95 -19.04 6.26
N ASP A 106 -15.86 -19.69 5.86
CA ASP A 106 -15.88 -21.09 5.43
C ASP A 106 -16.24 -22.04 6.58
N GLN A 107 -15.70 -21.78 7.78
CA GLN A 107 -16.04 -22.55 8.97
C GLN A 107 -17.53 -22.41 9.33
N ILE A 108 -18.08 -21.17 9.30
CA ILE A 108 -19.50 -20.92 9.57
C ILE A 108 -20.39 -21.71 8.59
N SER A 109 -20.06 -21.69 7.29
CA SER A 109 -20.84 -22.40 6.27
C SER A 109 -20.82 -23.92 6.49
N GLN A 110 -19.68 -24.48 6.90
CA GLN A 110 -19.57 -25.90 7.27
C GLN A 110 -20.40 -26.25 8.51
N GLU A 111 -20.35 -25.41 9.56
CA GLU A 111 -21.15 -25.61 10.78
C GLU A 111 -22.65 -25.54 10.49
N LEU A 112 -23.09 -24.62 9.62
CA LEU A 112 -24.49 -24.50 9.19
C LEU A 112 -24.97 -25.70 8.39
N THR A 113 -24.13 -26.21 7.48
CA THR A 113 -24.43 -27.46 6.75
C THR A 113 -24.58 -28.64 7.73
N GLY A 114 -23.70 -28.74 8.73
CA GLY A 114 -23.78 -29.73 9.79
C GLY A 114 -25.07 -29.61 10.61
N LEU A 115 -25.45 -28.37 10.98
CA LEU A 115 -26.68 -28.08 11.73
C LEU A 115 -27.94 -28.46 10.95
N ALA A 116 -27.98 -28.17 9.64
CA ALA A 116 -29.08 -28.56 8.76
C ALA A 116 -29.22 -30.08 8.71
N SER A 117 -28.12 -30.81 8.53
CA SER A 117 -28.11 -32.29 8.52
C SER A 117 -28.62 -32.87 9.84
N LEU A 118 -28.12 -32.37 10.98
CA LEU A 118 -28.55 -32.83 12.30
C LEU A 118 -30.03 -32.55 12.57
N SER A 119 -30.54 -31.42 12.05
CA SER A 119 -31.96 -31.05 12.18
C SER A 119 -32.86 -31.98 11.34
N VAL A 120 -32.44 -32.37 10.14
CA VAL A 120 -33.16 -33.36 9.30
C VAL A 120 -33.20 -34.74 9.97
N GLU A 121 -32.08 -35.20 10.52
CA GLU A 121 -32.01 -36.47 11.27
C GLU A 121 -32.93 -36.45 12.50
N SER A 122 -32.92 -35.34 13.24
CA SER A 122 -33.79 -35.15 14.40
C SER A 122 -35.27 -35.10 14.01
N GLY A 123 -35.62 -34.46 12.89
CA GLY A 123 -36.96 -34.46 12.32
C GLY A 123 -37.44 -35.87 11.97
N THR A 124 -36.55 -36.73 11.46
CA THR A 124 -36.86 -38.15 11.19
C THR A 124 -37.18 -38.89 12.49
N SER A 125 -36.39 -38.68 13.54
CA SER A 125 -36.64 -39.28 14.87
C SER A 125 -37.99 -38.84 15.47
N VAL A 126 -38.37 -37.57 15.29
CA VAL A 126 -39.68 -37.04 15.71
C VAL A 126 -40.82 -37.72 14.94
N GLN A 127 -40.65 -37.97 13.65
CA GLN A 127 -41.65 -38.67 12.83
C GLN A 127 -41.83 -40.13 13.29
N GLU A 128 -40.74 -40.80 13.66
CA GLU A 128 -40.80 -42.14 14.27
C GLU A 128 -41.54 -42.13 15.61
N MET A 129 -41.25 -41.15 16.49
CA MET A 129 -41.96 -41.01 17.77
C MET A 129 -43.46 -40.78 17.57
N THR A 130 -43.84 -39.96 16.59
CA THR A 130 -45.24 -39.71 16.23
C THR A 130 -45.92 -41.01 15.81
N THR A 131 -45.24 -41.80 14.98
CA THR A 131 -45.74 -43.11 14.52
C THR A 131 -45.93 -44.08 15.69
N ARG A 132 -44.95 -44.18 16.59
CA ARG A 132 -45.01 -45.03 17.79
C ARG A 132 -46.14 -44.61 18.73
N ALA A 133 -46.33 -43.31 18.94
CA ALA A 133 -47.44 -42.81 19.76
C ALA A 133 -48.81 -43.17 19.15
N GLY A 134 -48.96 -43.11 17.82
CA GLY A 134 -50.16 -43.56 17.11
C GLY A 134 -50.42 -45.07 17.26
N GLN A 135 -49.36 -45.89 17.22
CA GLN A 135 -49.46 -47.33 17.48
C GLN A 135 -49.93 -47.61 18.92
N ILE A 136 -49.40 -46.89 19.91
CA ILE A 136 -49.83 -47.03 21.31
C ILE A 136 -51.31 -46.65 21.47
N SER A 137 -51.75 -45.54 20.86
CA SER A 137 -53.17 -45.15 20.90
C SER A 137 -54.08 -46.22 20.29
N SER A 138 -53.64 -46.88 19.21
CA SER A 138 -54.36 -48.01 18.59
C SER A 138 -54.45 -49.23 19.53
N VAL A 139 -53.37 -49.54 20.25
CA VAL A 139 -53.36 -50.60 21.27
C VAL A 139 -54.28 -50.26 22.43
N LEU A 140 -54.26 -49.02 22.92
CA LEU A 140 -55.17 -48.57 23.99
C LEU A 140 -56.63 -48.67 23.58
N SER A 141 -56.97 -48.35 22.32
CA SER A 141 -58.31 -48.53 21.77
C SER A 141 -58.75 -50.00 21.79
N LEU A 142 -57.86 -50.92 21.40
CA LEU A 142 -58.13 -52.36 21.46
C LEU A 142 -58.37 -52.83 22.91
N ILE A 143 -57.52 -52.42 23.86
CA ILE A 143 -57.67 -52.79 25.27
C ILE A 143 -58.97 -52.21 25.83
N ARG A 144 -59.37 -50.99 25.44
CA ARG A 144 -60.65 -50.39 25.84
C ARG A 144 -61.82 -51.27 25.38
N GLY A 145 -61.78 -51.75 24.15
CA GLY A 145 -62.77 -52.71 23.63
C GLY A 145 -62.80 -54.03 24.39
N ILE A 146 -61.63 -54.59 24.75
CA ILE A 146 -61.53 -55.80 25.57
C ILE A 146 -62.12 -55.57 26.97
N ALA A 147 -61.83 -54.42 27.59
CA ALA A 147 -62.35 -54.07 28.91
C ALA A 147 -63.88 -53.90 28.88
N GLU A 148 -64.44 -53.28 27.84
CA GLU A 148 -65.90 -53.21 27.63
C GLU A 148 -66.53 -54.59 27.49
N GLN A 149 -65.94 -55.46 26.65
CA GLN A 149 -66.42 -56.83 26.48
C GLN A 149 -66.35 -57.62 27.79
N THR A 150 -65.26 -57.47 28.54
CA THR A 150 -65.07 -58.12 29.84
C THR A 150 -66.10 -57.63 30.86
N ASN A 151 -66.38 -56.33 30.88
CA ASN A 151 -67.41 -55.73 31.73
C ASN A 151 -68.80 -56.28 31.40
N LEU A 152 -69.13 -56.43 30.10
CA LEU A 152 -70.39 -57.03 29.64
C LEU A 152 -70.49 -58.53 29.98
N LEU A 153 -69.40 -59.28 29.83
CA LEU A 153 -69.35 -60.70 30.22
C LEU A 153 -69.54 -60.88 31.72
N ALA A 154 -68.88 -60.05 32.53
CA ALA A 154 -69.02 -60.05 33.98
C ALA A 154 -70.45 -59.70 34.41
N LEU A 155 -71.08 -58.73 33.75
CA LEU A 155 -72.49 -58.39 33.99
C LEU A 155 -73.42 -59.58 33.70
N ASN A 156 -73.23 -60.26 32.57
CA ASN A 156 -74.02 -61.44 32.22
C ASN A 156 -73.80 -62.58 33.23
N ALA A 157 -72.56 -62.80 33.68
CA ALA A 157 -72.25 -63.79 34.70
C ALA A 157 -72.87 -63.45 36.06
N ALA A 158 -72.88 -62.17 36.45
CA ALA A 158 -73.53 -61.72 37.68
C ALA A 158 -75.06 -61.94 37.63
N ILE A 159 -75.69 -61.68 36.48
CA ILE A 159 -77.13 -61.97 36.26
C ILE A 159 -77.40 -63.47 36.41
N GLU A 160 -76.60 -64.34 35.79
CA GLU A 160 -76.82 -65.78 35.84
C GLU A 160 -76.51 -66.36 37.24
N ALA A 161 -75.51 -65.82 37.93
CA ALA A 161 -75.22 -66.15 39.32
C ALA A 161 -76.38 -65.77 40.26
N ALA A 162 -77.01 -64.61 40.06
CA ALA A 162 -78.22 -64.22 40.78
C ALA A 162 -79.40 -65.17 40.48
N ARG A 163 -79.51 -65.63 39.23
CA ARG A 163 -80.55 -66.57 38.78
C ARG A 163 -80.41 -67.96 39.41
N ALA A 164 -79.19 -68.41 39.68
CA ALA A 164 -78.89 -69.68 40.36
C ALA A 164 -79.14 -69.66 41.89
N GLY A 165 -79.52 -68.51 42.46
CA GLY A 165 -79.88 -68.38 43.88
C GLY A 165 -78.72 -68.69 44.83
N GLU A 166 -78.96 -69.51 45.86
CA GLU A 166 -77.95 -69.87 46.88
C GLU A 166 -76.74 -70.61 46.28
N HIS A 167 -76.93 -71.38 45.20
CA HIS A 167 -75.82 -72.09 44.53
C HIS A 167 -74.91 -71.17 43.71
N GLY A 168 -75.37 -69.95 43.36
CA GLY A 168 -74.64 -68.98 42.57
C GLY A 168 -73.83 -67.95 43.37
N ARG A 169 -73.94 -67.93 44.70
CA ARG A 169 -73.33 -66.90 45.58
C ARG A 169 -71.82 -66.72 45.37
N GLY A 170 -71.07 -67.81 45.23
CA GLY A 170 -69.62 -67.74 44.97
C GLY A 170 -69.30 -67.15 43.59
N PHE A 171 -70.10 -67.47 42.57
CA PHE A 171 -69.95 -66.93 41.22
C PHE A 171 -70.33 -65.45 41.14
N ALA A 172 -71.32 -65.00 41.93
CA ALA A 172 -71.72 -63.60 41.99
C ALA A 172 -70.58 -62.69 42.47
N VAL A 173 -69.87 -63.10 43.53
CA VAL A 173 -68.71 -62.36 44.05
C VAL A 173 -67.59 -62.25 43.02
N VAL A 174 -67.29 -63.36 42.31
CA VAL A 174 -66.28 -63.36 41.26
C VAL A 174 -66.70 -62.45 40.09
N ALA A 175 -67.97 -62.49 39.68
CA ALA A 175 -68.48 -61.65 38.61
C ALA A 175 -68.39 -60.14 38.95
N ASP A 176 -68.73 -59.76 40.18
CA ASP A 176 -68.59 -58.36 40.64
C ASP A 176 -67.12 -57.90 40.68
N GLU A 177 -66.20 -58.77 41.09
CA GLU A 177 -64.76 -58.45 41.09
C GLU A 177 -64.22 -58.29 39.66
N VAL A 178 -64.61 -59.16 38.72
CA VAL A 178 -64.25 -59.03 37.30
C VAL A 178 -64.81 -57.73 36.71
N ARG A 179 -66.05 -57.36 37.09
CA ARG A 179 -66.67 -56.10 36.66
C ARG A 179 -65.91 -54.88 37.19
N SER A 180 -65.57 -54.90 38.48
CA SER A 180 -64.76 -53.86 39.13
C SER A 180 -63.38 -53.72 38.47
N LEU A 181 -62.73 -54.85 38.15
CA LEU A 181 -61.46 -54.86 37.44
C LEU A 181 -61.57 -54.23 36.05
N ALA A 182 -62.62 -54.57 35.28
CA ALA A 182 -62.85 -54.00 33.96
C ALA A 182 -63.08 -52.47 34.00
N ASP A 183 -63.83 -51.96 34.97
CA ASP A 183 -64.02 -50.51 35.19
C ASP A 183 -62.71 -49.80 35.56
N ARG A 184 -61.91 -50.40 36.46
CA ARG A 184 -60.57 -49.90 36.80
C ARG A 184 -59.64 -49.88 35.60
N THR A 185 -59.70 -50.92 34.75
CA THR A 185 -58.93 -50.98 33.49
C THR A 185 -59.36 -49.88 32.53
N GLN A 186 -60.66 -49.62 32.34
CA GLN A 186 -61.14 -48.53 31.50
C GLN A 186 -60.64 -47.15 31.97
N LYS A 187 -60.72 -46.88 33.28
CA LYS A 187 -60.23 -45.61 33.86
C LYS A 187 -58.74 -45.41 33.59
N ALA A 188 -57.92 -46.44 33.83
CA ALA A 188 -56.49 -46.40 33.56
C ALA A 188 -56.18 -46.15 32.07
N ILE A 189 -56.99 -46.70 31.15
CA ILE A 189 -56.84 -46.46 29.71
C ILE A 189 -57.16 -45.01 29.35
N VAL A 190 -58.20 -44.41 29.93
CA VAL A 190 -58.54 -42.99 29.70
C VAL A 190 -57.41 -42.07 30.16
N GLU A 191 -56.85 -42.33 31.34
CA GLU A 191 -55.70 -41.57 31.84
C GLU A 191 -54.47 -41.72 30.91
N THR A 192 -54.17 -42.95 30.49
CA THR A 192 -53.03 -43.22 29.59
C THR A 192 -53.23 -42.59 28.21
N ASP A 193 -54.45 -42.60 27.67
CA ASP A 193 -54.79 -41.95 26.40
C ASP A 193 -54.55 -40.44 26.47
N GLY A 194 -54.90 -39.81 27.59
CA GLY A 194 -54.57 -38.40 27.85
C GLY A 194 -53.06 -38.11 27.81
N VAL A 195 -52.25 -38.96 28.46
CA VAL A 195 -50.78 -38.85 28.42
C VAL A 195 -50.22 -39.02 27.00
N ILE A 196 -50.78 -39.95 26.21
CA ILE A 196 -50.37 -40.15 24.82
C ILE A 196 -50.75 -38.98 23.92
N GLN A 197 -51.92 -38.37 24.12
CA GLN A 197 -52.30 -37.16 23.39
C GLN A 197 -51.37 -35.98 23.71
N GLU A 198 -51.01 -35.79 24.98
CA GLU A 198 -50.04 -34.77 25.38
C GLU A 198 -48.66 -35.04 24.77
N LEU A 199 -48.22 -36.31 24.76
CA LEU A 199 -46.99 -36.72 24.10
C LEU A 199 -47.00 -36.38 22.60
N GLN A 200 -48.09 -36.69 21.89
CA GLN A 200 -48.23 -36.38 20.46
C GLN A 200 -48.17 -34.87 20.20
N GLN A 201 -48.84 -34.05 21.02
CA GLN A 201 -48.78 -32.60 20.91
C GLN A 201 -47.35 -32.07 21.12
N ASN A 202 -46.66 -32.59 22.14
CA ASN A 202 -45.27 -32.22 22.43
C ASN A 202 -44.32 -32.60 21.30
N VAL A 203 -44.43 -33.83 20.77
CA VAL A 203 -43.64 -34.30 19.62
C VAL A 203 -43.91 -33.45 18.37
N GLY A 204 -45.18 -33.13 18.09
CA GLY A 204 -45.53 -32.24 16.97
C GLY A 204 -44.98 -30.83 17.11
N ARG A 205 -44.92 -30.30 18.35
CA ARG A 205 -44.28 -29.00 18.63
C ARG A 205 -42.77 -29.05 18.40
N VAL A 206 -42.11 -30.14 18.81
CA VAL A 206 -40.67 -30.36 18.56
C VAL A 206 -40.38 -30.50 17.06
N GLY A 207 -41.24 -31.19 16.30
CA GLY A 207 -41.11 -31.28 14.83
C GLY A 207 -41.07 -29.92 14.16
N LYS A 208 -42.01 -29.03 14.52
CA LYS A 208 -42.02 -27.64 14.01
C LYS A 208 -40.74 -26.87 14.36
N VAL A 209 -40.11 -27.16 15.50
CA VAL A 209 -38.83 -26.51 15.86
C VAL A 209 -37.72 -26.96 14.92
N PHE A 210 -37.67 -28.24 14.56
CA PHE A 210 -36.68 -28.75 13.61
C PHE A 210 -36.90 -28.24 12.19
N ASP A 211 -38.15 -28.13 11.73
CA ASP A 211 -38.46 -27.53 10.42
C ASP A 211 -37.96 -26.07 10.35
N ASN A 212 -38.22 -25.29 11.40
CA ASN A 212 -37.73 -23.92 11.50
C ASN A 212 -36.19 -23.85 11.58
N LEU A 213 -35.53 -24.81 12.24
CA LEU A 213 -34.07 -24.86 12.31
C LEU A 213 -33.44 -25.11 10.94
N VAL A 214 -34.01 -26.00 10.13
CA VAL A 214 -33.54 -26.25 8.76
C VAL A 214 -33.64 -24.98 7.91
N GLN A 215 -34.82 -24.34 7.88
CA GLN A 215 -35.02 -23.11 7.11
C GLN A 215 -34.07 -21.99 7.55
N ARG A 216 -33.77 -21.91 8.85
CA ARG A 216 -32.89 -20.89 9.41
C ARG A 216 -31.42 -21.17 9.12
N ALA A 217 -31.01 -22.44 9.11
CA ALA A 217 -29.67 -22.84 8.69
C ALA A 217 -29.43 -22.50 7.21
N GLU A 218 -30.39 -22.78 6.33
CA GLU A 218 -30.32 -22.42 4.90
C GLU A 218 -30.22 -20.90 4.68
N SER A 219 -31.02 -20.11 5.40
CA SER A 219 -30.95 -18.64 5.33
C SER A 219 -29.58 -18.12 5.77
N LEU A 220 -29.04 -18.65 6.87
CA LEU A 220 -27.73 -18.24 7.37
C LEU A 220 -26.60 -18.65 6.43
N ASP A 221 -26.72 -19.78 5.73
CA ASP A 221 -25.73 -20.24 4.76
C ASP A 221 -25.70 -19.33 3.52
N ALA A 222 -26.88 -18.89 3.06
CA ALA A 222 -26.99 -17.88 2.02
C ALA A 222 -26.35 -16.55 2.43
N GLU A 223 -26.60 -16.08 3.67
CA GLU A 223 -25.98 -14.88 4.23
C GLU A 223 -24.45 -15.02 4.34
N ALA A 224 -23.95 -16.18 4.77
CA ALA A 224 -22.52 -16.47 4.84
C ALA A 224 -21.87 -16.46 3.44
N THR A 225 -22.56 -17.00 2.44
CA THR A 225 -22.11 -16.98 1.04
C THR A 225 -22.05 -15.55 0.49
N GLU A 226 -23.07 -14.73 0.75
CA GLU A 226 -23.07 -13.31 0.36
C GLU A 226 -21.94 -12.54 1.06
N PHE A 227 -21.76 -12.77 2.37
CA PHE A 227 -20.70 -12.18 3.15
C PHE A 227 -19.32 -12.52 2.56
N LYS A 228 -19.07 -13.78 2.21
CA LYS A 228 -17.84 -14.22 1.52
C LYS A 228 -17.64 -13.49 0.19
N GLY A 229 -18.69 -13.36 -0.63
CA GLY A 229 -18.62 -12.61 -1.89
C GLY A 229 -18.28 -11.12 -1.69
N ARG A 230 -18.84 -10.49 -0.67
CA ARG A 230 -18.51 -9.10 -0.30
C ARG A 230 -17.09 -8.97 0.24
N LEU A 231 -16.62 -9.93 1.02
CA LEU A 231 -15.23 -9.98 1.49
C LEU A 231 -14.25 -10.09 0.32
N ASP A 232 -14.50 -10.94 -0.67
CA ASP A 232 -13.67 -11.07 -1.88
C ASP A 232 -13.61 -9.74 -2.65
N GLY A 233 -14.75 -9.09 -2.87
CA GLY A 233 -14.79 -7.77 -3.50
C GLY A 233 -13.99 -6.71 -2.74
N MET A 234 -14.10 -6.71 -1.40
CA MET A 234 -13.35 -5.78 -0.55
C MET A 234 -11.85 -6.09 -0.55
N TYR A 235 -11.47 -7.37 -0.55
CA TYR A 235 -10.09 -7.82 -0.68
C TYR A 235 -9.49 -7.31 -1.99
N ARG A 236 -10.14 -7.55 -3.14
CA ARG A 236 -9.67 -7.07 -4.46
C ARG A 236 -9.50 -5.55 -4.50
N TYR A 237 -10.45 -4.81 -3.93
CA TYR A 237 -10.38 -3.34 -3.85
C TYR A 237 -9.18 -2.85 -3.04
N VAL A 238 -8.97 -3.43 -1.86
CA VAL A 238 -7.87 -3.08 -0.95
C VAL A 238 -6.52 -3.42 -1.58
N THR A 239 -6.40 -4.62 -2.14
CA THR A 239 -5.23 -5.12 -2.86
C THR A 239 -4.88 -4.22 -4.05
N GLY A 240 -5.86 -3.79 -4.85
CA GLY A 240 -5.66 -2.80 -5.91
C GLY A 240 -5.21 -1.42 -5.39
N SER A 241 -5.71 -1.00 -4.22
CA SER A 241 -5.29 0.24 -3.57
C SER A 241 -3.82 0.19 -3.15
N PHE A 242 -3.34 -0.94 -2.63
CA PHE A 242 -1.94 -1.12 -2.26
C PHE A 242 -1.00 -1.16 -3.46
N SER A 243 -1.44 -1.70 -4.60
CA SER A 243 -0.71 -1.58 -5.86
C SER A 243 -0.47 -0.12 -6.25
N ASN A 244 -1.51 0.72 -6.15
CA ASN A 244 -1.38 2.15 -6.43
C ASN A 244 -0.45 2.87 -5.44
N ILE A 245 -0.50 2.49 -4.16
CA ILE A 245 0.41 3.03 -3.13
C ILE A 245 1.86 2.62 -3.41
N GLY A 246 2.12 1.39 -3.85
CA GLY A 246 3.45 0.94 -4.27
C GLY A 246 4.00 1.78 -5.42
N LYS A 247 3.20 2.00 -6.47
CA LYS A 247 3.58 2.90 -7.59
C LYS A 247 3.82 4.34 -7.14
N MET A 248 3.04 4.82 -6.17
CA MET A 248 3.25 6.14 -5.58
C MET A 248 4.57 6.21 -4.79
N ALA A 249 4.94 5.15 -4.06
CA ALA A 249 6.23 5.03 -3.39
C ALA A 249 7.39 5.26 -4.36
N ASP A 250 7.33 4.58 -5.51
CA ASP A 250 8.38 4.65 -6.54
C ASP A 250 8.48 6.05 -7.15
N SER A 251 7.34 6.66 -7.42
CA SER A 251 7.28 8.03 -7.95
C SER A 251 7.84 9.06 -6.97
N VAL A 252 7.50 8.94 -5.69
CA VAL A 252 8.03 9.81 -4.62
C VAL A 252 9.53 9.62 -4.48
N PHE A 253 10.01 8.37 -4.49
CA PHE A 253 11.44 8.08 -4.42
C PHE A 253 12.20 8.64 -5.62
N VAL A 254 11.72 8.42 -6.84
CA VAL A 254 12.35 8.97 -8.06
C VAL A 254 12.39 10.49 -8.01
N SER A 255 11.30 11.13 -7.57
CA SER A 255 11.26 12.58 -7.41
C SER A 255 12.29 13.07 -6.38
N LEU A 256 12.45 12.35 -5.26
CA LEU A 256 13.44 12.65 -4.24
C LEU A 256 14.88 12.48 -4.76
N ALA A 257 15.17 11.40 -5.48
CA ALA A 257 16.49 11.15 -6.06
C ALA A 257 16.86 12.22 -7.11
N LYS A 258 15.90 12.62 -7.95
CA LYS A 258 16.07 13.74 -8.90
C LYS A 258 16.35 15.04 -8.17
N LEU A 259 15.60 15.32 -7.10
CA LEU A 259 15.76 16.54 -6.32
C LEU A 259 17.11 16.60 -5.61
N ASP A 260 17.59 15.48 -5.06
CA ASP A 260 18.95 15.36 -4.51
C ASP A 260 20.02 15.78 -5.53
N HIS A 261 19.87 15.37 -6.79
CA HIS A 261 20.77 15.74 -7.88
C HIS A 261 20.62 17.20 -8.33
N VAL A 262 19.41 17.77 -8.30
CA VAL A 262 19.24 19.22 -8.55
C VAL A 262 19.97 20.02 -7.47
N VAL A 263 19.80 19.65 -6.19
CA VAL A 263 20.51 20.29 -5.07
C VAL A 263 22.02 20.12 -5.19
N TRP A 264 22.48 18.93 -5.60
CA TRP A 264 23.90 18.67 -5.88
C TRP A 264 24.46 19.62 -6.95
N LYS A 265 23.74 19.83 -8.05
CA LYS A 265 24.13 20.75 -9.13
C LYS A 265 24.16 22.21 -8.65
N VAL A 266 23.12 22.65 -7.92
CA VAL A 266 23.07 24.00 -7.35
C VAL A 266 24.25 24.24 -6.41
N ASN A 267 24.58 23.27 -5.56
CA ASN A 267 25.76 23.38 -4.69
C ASN A 267 27.07 23.41 -5.50
N THR A 268 27.16 22.66 -6.60
CA THR A 268 28.32 22.71 -7.51
C THR A 268 28.48 24.11 -8.14
N TYR A 269 27.38 24.76 -8.54
CA TYR A 269 27.42 26.14 -9.05
C TYR A 269 27.80 27.16 -7.99
N LEU A 270 27.28 27.01 -6.77
CA LEU A 270 27.70 27.83 -5.64
C LEU A 270 29.21 27.68 -5.36
N SER A 271 29.75 26.46 -5.48
CA SER A 271 31.19 26.23 -5.33
C SER A 271 32.04 26.93 -6.37
N VAL A 272 31.58 26.97 -7.62
CA VAL A 272 32.25 27.74 -8.68
C VAL A 272 32.22 29.23 -8.37
N ASN A 273 31.07 29.76 -7.96
CA ASN A 273 30.91 31.18 -7.64
C ASN A 273 31.75 31.63 -6.44
N GLN A 274 31.86 30.77 -5.42
CA GLN A 274 32.61 31.05 -4.19
C GLN A 274 34.09 30.66 -4.30
N ARG A 275 34.49 29.98 -5.39
CA ARG A 275 35.82 29.38 -5.59
C ARG A 275 36.25 28.45 -4.45
N GLU A 276 35.27 27.79 -3.83
CA GLU A 276 35.52 26.80 -2.78
C GLU A 276 34.40 25.76 -2.71
N PRO A 277 34.68 24.50 -2.32
CA PRO A 277 33.65 23.51 -2.06
C PRO A 277 32.69 23.94 -0.94
N VAL A 278 31.38 24.11 -1.23
CA VAL A 278 30.35 24.54 -0.26
C VAL A 278 29.62 23.37 0.40
N PHE A 279 30.04 22.15 0.06
CA PHE A 279 29.49 20.90 0.56
C PHE A 279 30.55 19.80 0.52
N GLN A 280 30.39 18.79 1.36
CA GLN A 280 31.29 17.64 1.38
C GLN A 280 31.05 16.75 0.16
N PHE A 281 32.12 16.45 -0.57
CA PHE A 281 32.06 15.50 -1.67
C PHE A 281 31.76 14.08 -1.15
N VAL A 282 30.83 13.41 -1.82
CA VAL A 282 30.48 12.00 -1.63
C VAL A 282 30.49 11.34 -3.00
N ASN A 283 30.97 10.10 -3.10
CA ASN A 283 30.94 9.36 -4.37
C ASN A 283 29.55 8.79 -4.68
N HIS A 284 29.37 8.31 -5.91
CA HIS A 284 28.09 7.77 -6.39
C HIS A 284 27.63 6.50 -5.65
N HIS A 285 28.48 5.79 -4.91
CA HIS A 285 28.06 4.67 -4.08
C HIS A 285 27.49 5.11 -2.72
N ASN A 286 28.05 6.17 -2.15
CA ASN A 286 27.74 6.60 -0.78
C ASN A 286 26.59 7.64 -0.70
N CYS A 287 26.11 8.14 -1.84
CA CYS A 287 24.92 8.99 -1.90
C CYS A 287 23.63 8.16 -1.70
N ARG A 288 22.48 8.82 -1.49
CA ARG A 288 21.19 8.14 -1.30
C ARG A 288 20.83 7.24 -2.49
N LEU A 289 20.98 7.75 -3.71
CA LEU A 289 20.70 6.98 -4.93
C LEU A 289 21.65 5.78 -5.07
N GLY A 290 22.93 5.97 -4.72
CA GLY A 290 23.93 4.91 -4.67
C GLY A 290 23.54 3.79 -3.74
N LYS A 291 23.24 4.11 -2.47
CA LYS A 291 22.80 3.12 -1.49
C LYS A 291 21.56 2.37 -1.97
N TRP A 292 20.59 3.09 -2.53
CA TRP A 292 19.41 2.47 -3.14
C TRP A 292 19.75 1.53 -4.31
N TYR A 293 20.74 1.89 -5.14
CA TYR A 293 21.16 1.09 -6.29
C TYR A 293 22.00 -0.15 -5.90
N TYR A 294 22.92 -0.04 -4.94
CA TYR A 294 23.86 -1.13 -4.64
C TYR A 294 23.38 -2.08 -3.52
N GLU A 295 22.57 -1.58 -2.59
CA GLU A 295 22.28 -2.26 -1.32
C GLU A 295 20.81 -2.20 -0.88
N GLY A 296 20.03 -1.25 -1.41
CA GLY A 296 18.66 -0.99 -0.97
C GLY A 296 17.58 -1.53 -1.89
N GLU A 297 16.39 -0.95 -1.75
CA GLU A 297 15.17 -1.34 -2.48
C GLU A 297 15.32 -1.30 -4.00
N GLY A 298 16.20 -0.44 -4.53
CA GLY A 298 16.47 -0.40 -5.97
C GLY A 298 16.98 -1.74 -6.46
N LYS A 299 17.92 -2.33 -5.73
CA LYS A 299 18.51 -3.62 -6.10
C LYS A 299 17.51 -4.75 -5.91
N GLU A 300 16.76 -4.72 -4.82
CA GLU A 300 15.79 -5.76 -4.50
C GLU A 300 14.68 -5.85 -5.53
N PHE A 301 14.11 -4.71 -5.93
CA PHE A 301 12.89 -4.68 -6.75
C PHE A 301 13.14 -4.35 -8.22
N PHE A 302 14.24 -3.69 -8.58
CA PHE A 302 14.46 -3.18 -9.93
C PHE A 302 15.70 -3.75 -10.62
N SER A 303 16.52 -4.58 -9.95
CA SER A 303 17.74 -5.12 -10.57
C SER A 303 17.50 -5.96 -11.83
N SER A 304 16.29 -6.50 -11.98
CA SER A 304 15.83 -7.23 -13.17
C SER A 304 15.31 -6.33 -14.31
N SER A 305 15.04 -5.04 -14.03
CA SER A 305 14.56 -4.10 -15.07
C SER A 305 15.64 -3.87 -16.11
N ARG A 306 15.21 -3.84 -17.38
CA ARG A 306 16.04 -3.52 -18.55
C ARG A 306 16.78 -2.18 -18.43
N HIS A 307 16.22 -1.22 -17.69
CA HIS A 307 16.76 0.14 -17.60
C HIS A 307 17.62 0.37 -16.37
N TYR A 308 17.60 -0.57 -15.42
CA TYR A 308 18.27 -0.42 -14.13
C TYR A 308 19.79 -0.28 -14.26
N ALA A 309 20.44 -1.22 -14.93
CA ALA A 309 21.88 -1.18 -15.17
C ALA A 309 22.34 0.07 -15.96
N GLY A 310 21.45 0.66 -16.76
CA GLY A 310 21.73 1.88 -17.51
C GLY A 310 21.89 3.14 -16.65
N LEU A 311 21.47 3.10 -15.38
CA LEU A 311 21.57 4.23 -14.45
C LEU A 311 22.99 4.48 -13.94
N GLU A 312 23.81 3.45 -13.83
CA GLU A 312 25.09 3.49 -13.12
C GLU A 312 26.11 4.42 -13.78
N THR A 313 26.35 4.25 -15.08
CA THR A 313 27.31 5.06 -15.84
C THR A 313 27.01 6.57 -15.80
N PRO A 314 25.78 7.05 -16.11
CA PRO A 314 25.49 8.48 -16.01
C PRO A 314 25.54 8.98 -14.56
N HIS A 315 25.15 8.15 -13.57
CA HIS A 315 25.25 8.52 -12.16
C HIS A 315 26.71 8.71 -11.69
N GLU A 316 27.60 7.77 -12.02
CA GLU A 316 29.04 7.90 -11.78
C GLU A 316 29.59 9.18 -12.43
N LYS A 317 29.20 9.44 -13.68
CA LYS A 317 29.66 10.60 -14.45
C LYS A 317 29.25 11.94 -13.83
N VAL A 318 28.08 12.05 -13.21
CA VAL A 318 27.70 13.25 -12.44
C VAL A 318 28.71 13.53 -11.33
N HIS A 319 28.99 12.52 -10.49
CA HIS A 319 29.91 12.67 -9.37
C HIS A 319 31.36 12.90 -9.83
N ALA A 320 31.82 12.20 -10.88
CA ALA A 320 33.14 12.39 -11.45
C ALA A 320 33.32 13.82 -12.00
N SER A 321 32.34 14.34 -12.73
CA SER A 321 32.37 15.70 -13.29
C SER A 321 32.40 16.77 -12.19
N THR A 322 31.68 16.58 -11.07
CA THR A 322 31.77 17.49 -9.91
C THR A 322 33.15 17.45 -9.26
N LYS A 323 33.78 16.27 -9.18
CA LYS A 323 35.15 16.15 -8.67
C LYS A 323 36.14 16.92 -9.54
N ASP A 324 35.98 16.86 -10.86
CA ASP A 324 36.79 17.63 -11.80
C ASP A 324 36.57 19.15 -11.60
N VAL A 325 35.32 19.59 -11.40
CA VAL A 325 35.00 20.98 -11.06
C VAL A 325 35.75 21.41 -9.78
N PHE A 326 35.72 20.60 -8.73
CA PHE A 326 36.40 20.91 -7.47
C PHE A 326 37.92 21.01 -7.63
N ALA A 327 38.53 20.18 -8.46
CA ALA A 327 39.96 20.28 -8.77
C ALA A 327 40.30 21.54 -9.59
N LEU A 328 39.39 22.00 -10.45
CA LEU A 328 39.60 23.16 -11.30
C LEU A 328 39.44 24.49 -10.55
N ILE A 329 38.54 24.57 -9.57
CA ILE A 329 38.30 25.80 -8.78
C ILE A 329 39.40 26.11 -7.76
N ASP A 330 40.19 25.10 -7.37
CA ASP A 330 41.31 25.25 -6.42
C ASP A 330 42.55 25.92 -7.07
N ASN A 331 42.57 26.04 -8.41
CA ASN A 331 43.68 26.66 -9.13
C ASN A 331 43.67 28.19 -9.04
N ALA A 332 44.87 28.79 -8.94
CA ALA A 332 45.04 30.24 -8.86
C ALA A 332 44.48 30.99 -10.08
N GLU A 333 44.57 30.39 -11.27
CA GLU A 333 43.91 30.85 -12.48
C GLU A 333 42.87 29.82 -12.93
N LEU A 334 41.63 30.28 -13.14
CA LEU A 334 40.55 29.42 -13.59
C LEU A 334 40.67 29.14 -15.08
N ASP A 335 40.84 27.87 -15.44
CA ASP A 335 40.59 27.41 -16.81
C ASP A 335 39.08 27.32 -17.04
N TYR A 336 38.49 28.45 -17.46
CA TYR A 336 37.06 28.55 -17.75
C TYR A 336 36.60 27.58 -18.85
N ALA A 337 37.46 27.22 -19.81
CA ALA A 337 37.10 26.28 -20.86
C ALA A 337 36.98 24.86 -20.31
N ALA A 338 37.95 24.42 -19.50
CA ALA A 338 37.88 23.13 -18.81
C ALA A 338 36.71 23.08 -17.81
N LEU A 339 36.49 24.16 -17.06
CA LEU A 339 35.41 24.27 -16.07
C LEU A 339 34.03 24.15 -16.73
N MET A 340 33.80 24.89 -17.82
CA MET A 340 32.54 24.80 -18.57
C MET A 340 32.31 23.41 -19.15
N LYS A 341 33.38 22.74 -19.63
CA LYS A 341 33.29 21.36 -20.12
C LYS A 341 32.89 20.38 -19.01
N ALA A 342 33.46 20.51 -17.81
CA ALA A 342 33.11 19.69 -16.66
C ALA A 342 31.66 19.92 -16.21
N ILE A 343 31.21 21.18 -16.15
CA ILE A 343 29.82 21.52 -15.84
C ILE A 343 28.84 20.94 -16.88
N GLN A 344 29.15 21.08 -18.17
CA GLN A 344 28.30 20.52 -19.24
C GLN A 344 28.24 18.99 -19.20
N ALA A 345 29.36 18.33 -18.85
CA ALA A 345 29.39 16.89 -18.65
C ALA A 345 28.50 16.44 -17.48
N MET A 346 28.54 17.17 -16.35
CA MET A 346 27.66 16.95 -15.20
C MET A 346 26.18 17.14 -15.56
N GLU A 347 25.85 18.25 -16.24
CA GLU A 347 24.49 18.58 -16.68
C GLU A 347 23.92 17.49 -17.59
N THR A 348 24.67 17.09 -18.62
CA THR A 348 24.26 16.06 -19.57
C THR A 348 24.05 14.71 -18.88
N ALA A 349 25.00 14.32 -18.02
CA ALA A 349 24.89 13.06 -17.27
C ALA A 349 23.69 13.07 -16.31
N SER A 350 23.39 14.21 -15.67
CA SER A 350 22.22 14.34 -14.79
C SER A 350 20.90 14.18 -15.55
N VAL A 351 20.82 14.66 -16.80
CA VAL A 351 19.62 14.45 -17.64
C VAL A 351 19.45 12.97 -17.95
N ASP A 352 20.54 12.25 -18.24
CA ASP A 352 20.50 10.80 -18.46
C ASP A 352 20.08 10.05 -17.19
N VAL A 353 20.59 10.42 -16.01
CA VAL A 353 20.12 9.88 -14.73
C VAL A 353 18.61 10.05 -14.60
N PHE A 354 18.08 11.24 -14.90
CA PHE A 354 16.64 11.52 -14.73
C PHE A 354 15.79 10.67 -15.66
N ARG A 355 16.23 10.52 -16.92
CA ARG A 355 15.59 9.65 -17.90
C ARG A 355 15.59 8.19 -17.45
N HIS A 356 16.72 7.67 -16.97
CA HIS A 356 16.79 6.30 -16.47
C HIS A 356 15.91 6.09 -15.24
N LEU A 357 15.85 7.04 -14.31
CA LEU A 357 14.94 6.97 -13.16
C LEU A 357 13.47 6.93 -13.56
N ASP A 358 13.03 7.73 -14.55
CA ASP A 358 11.67 7.65 -15.07
C ASP A 358 11.38 6.29 -15.72
N GLN A 359 12.32 5.80 -16.52
CA GLN A 359 12.19 4.49 -17.18
C GLN A 359 12.14 3.33 -16.18
N ILE A 360 12.92 3.39 -15.11
CA ILE A 360 12.90 2.38 -14.03
C ILE A 360 11.56 2.43 -13.28
N ARG A 361 11.04 3.63 -12.99
CA ARG A 361 9.70 3.78 -12.40
C ARG A 361 8.62 3.21 -13.30
N ASP A 362 8.70 3.44 -14.61
CA ASP A 362 7.69 2.98 -15.56
C ASP A 362 7.79 1.46 -15.79
N ASP A 363 8.98 0.89 -15.64
CA ASP A 363 9.20 -0.56 -15.56
C ASP A 363 8.83 -1.15 -14.19
N SER A 364 8.33 -0.34 -13.24
CA SER A 364 7.90 -0.82 -11.92
C SER A 364 6.74 -1.81 -12.04
N GLU A 365 7.10 -3.08 -12.02
CA GLU A 365 6.24 -4.19 -11.68
C GLU A 365 6.60 -4.60 -10.25
N ARG A 366 6.44 -3.69 -9.28
CA ARG A 366 6.91 -3.96 -7.91
C ARG A 366 6.18 -5.12 -7.22
N TRP A 367 4.95 -5.42 -7.64
CA TRP A 367 4.13 -6.45 -6.99
C TRP A 367 2.88 -6.78 -7.82
N ASP A 368 2.70 -8.06 -8.16
CA ASP A 368 1.41 -8.55 -8.65
C ASP A 368 0.59 -8.99 -7.44
N TRP A 369 -0.26 -8.06 -6.98
CA TRP A 369 -1.04 -8.26 -5.77
C TRP A 369 -2.20 -9.26 -5.99
N GLU A 370 -2.50 -9.64 -7.23
CA GLU A 370 -3.46 -10.71 -7.50
C GLU A 370 -2.85 -12.10 -7.22
N ASP A 371 -1.53 -12.26 -7.26
CA ASP A 371 -0.86 -13.57 -7.26
C ASP A 371 0.07 -13.80 -6.04
N ASP A 372 0.02 -12.89 -5.05
CA ASP A 372 0.84 -12.85 -3.82
C ASP A 372 2.34 -13.12 -4.09
N ARG A 373 2.83 -12.60 -5.23
CA ARG A 373 4.19 -12.81 -5.73
C ARG A 373 4.82 -11.49 -6.17
N PRO A 374 6.15 -11.32 -5.96
CA PRO A 374 6.89 -10.29 -6.66
C PRO A 374 6.78 -10.57 -8.16
N SER A 375 6.28 -9.63 -8.95
CA SER A 375 6.30 -9.75 -10.40
C SER A 375 7.74 -9.84 -10.87
N GLY A 376 8.14 -11.02 -11.36
CA GLY A 376 9.49 -11.29 -11.84
C GLY A 376 10.25 -12.47 -11.24
N LYS A 377 9.57 -13.49 -10.68
CA LYS A 377 10.16 -14.84 -10.49
C LYS A 377 9.23 -15.96 -10.91
#